data_AF-A0A968LG15-F1
#
_entry.id   AF-A0A968LG15-F1
#
_cell.length_a   1.000
_cell.length_b   1.000
_cell.length_c   1.000
_cell.angle_alpha   90.00
_cell.angle_beta   90.00
_cell.angle_gamma   90.00
#
_symmetry.space_group_name_H-M   'P 1'
#
loop_
_entity.id
_entity.type
_entity.pdbx_description
1 polymer ?
#
loop_
_entity_poly.entity_id
_entity_poly.type
_entity_poly.pdbx_seq_one_letter_code
_entity_poly.pdbx_strand_id
1 'polypeptide(L)'
;MTDAIIDTNVLLTSSHADPDSPFDGTDHLTAEQCLQVMNWLLDFVASDAHIVFDEDFKIYEEYRNKMSDQDLGLIAIHRKLESELLRTHIIDYDTSGFATVPDAFAQLDRSDRKFLAVAIKDLETGHESEIINATDTDDWQKIAVPCTEHGIAIRHLLEE
;
A
#
# COMPACT_ATOMS: atom_id res chain seq x y z
N MET A 1 -9.97 7.11 -10.42
CA MET A 1 -9.14 6.42 -9.41
C MET A 1 -9.73 6.75 -8.05
N THR A 2 -9.80 5.77 -7.16
CA THR A 2 -10.13 5.98 -5.75
C THR A 2 -8.87 6.39 -5.00
N ASP A 3 -9.01 7.09 -3.88
CA ASP A 3 -7.90 7.36 -2.97
C ASP A 3 -7.29 6.03 -2.50
N ALA A 4 -5.97 5.99 -2.30
CA ALA A 4 -5.25 4.75 -2.14
C ALA A 4 -4.29 4.76 -0.94
N ILE A 5 -4.29 3.63 -0.24
CA ILE A 5 -3.27 3.22 0.73
C ILE A 5 -2.49 2.11 0.04
N ILE A 6 -1.25 2.37 -0.32
CA ILE A 6 -0.50 1.47 -1.21
C ILE A 6 0.34 0.51 -0.37
N ASP A 7 0.12 -0.79 -0.49
CA ASP A 7 1.03 -1.77 0.09
C ASP A 7 2.42 -1.67 -0.58
N THR A 8 3.48 -1.87 0.19
CA THR A 8 4.84 -1.81 -0.32
C THR A 8 5.08 -2.79 -1.47
N ASN A 9 4.39 -3.93 -1.51
CA ASN A 9 4.54 -4.91 -2.58
C ASN A 9 4.09 -4.39 -3.97
N VAL A 10 3.21 -3.39 -4.04
CA VAL A 10 2.84 -2.70 -5.29
C VAL A 10 4.03 -1.93 -5.84
N LEU A 11 4.77 -1.26 -4.96
CA LEU A 11 5.93 -0.46 -5.34
C LEU A 11 7.11 -1.34 -5.74
N LEU A 12 7.32 -2.45 -5.03
CA LEU A 12 8.36 -3.43 -5.38
C LEU A 12 8.06 -4.12 -6.72
N THR A 13 6.82 -4.57 -6.92
CA THR A 13 6.40 -5.25 -8.15
C THR A 13 6.46 -4.33 -9.37
N SER A 14 6.02 -3.07 -9.23
CA SER A 14 6.14 -2.07 -10.30
C SER A 14 7.60 -1.73 -10.60
N SER A 15 8.45 -1.64 -9.58
CA SER A 15 9.88 -1.38 -9.77
C SER A 15 10.58 -2.54 -10.47
N HIS A 16 10.18 -3.79 -10.24
CA HIS A 16 10.76 -4.92 -10.95
C HIS A 16 10.43 -4.93 -12.46
N ALA A 17 9.35 -4.27 -12.89
CA ALA A 17 9.06 -4.13 -14.32
C ALA A 17 10.03 -3.20 -15.05
N ASP A 18 10.74 -2.33 -14.31
CA ASP A 18 11.73 -1.42 -14.87
C ASP A 18 13.06 -2.17 -15.09
N PRO A 19 13.53 -2.32 -16.34
CA PRO A 19 14.78 -3.03 -16.63
C PRO A 19 16.02 -2.37 -16.01
N ASP A 20 15.93 -1.09 -15.63
CA ASP A 20 17.01 -0.35 -14.98
C ASP A 20 16.92 -0.42 -13.43
N SER A 21 15.90 -1.08 -12.88
CA SER A 21 15.71 -1.24 -11.45
C SER A 21 16.76 -2.17 -10.82
N PRO A 22 17.34 -1.80 -9.67
CA PRO A 22 18.21 -2.69 -8.91
C PRO A 22 17.45 -3.78 -8.14
N PHE A 23 16.12 -3.78 -8.12
CA PHE A 23 15.31 -4.71 -7.33
C PHE A 23 15.14 -6.10 -7.99
N ASP A 24 15.68 -7.11 -7.33
CA ASP A 24 15.63 -8.53 -7.72
C ASP A 24 14.85 -9.30 -6.65
N GLY A 25 13.52 -9.39 -6.79
CA GLY A 25 12.68 -9.91 -5.70
C GLY A 25 11.25 -10.30 -6.04
N THR A 26 10.87 -10.37 -7.33
CA THR A 26 9.57 -10.91 -7.77
C THR A 26 9.73 -12.07 -8.76
N ASP A 27 10.65 -12.98 -8.49
CA ASP A 27 10.98 -14.11 -9.39
C ASP A 27 9.80 -15.03 -9.70
N HIS A 28 8.75 -14.98 -8.88
CA HIS A 28 7.51 -15.73 -9.07
C HIS A 28 6.49 -15.04 -9.99
N LEU A 29 6.70 -13.76 -10.32
CA LEU A 29 5.79 -12.99 -11.17
C LEU A 29 6.26 -12.96 -12.63
N THR A 30 5.30 -12.98 -13.54
CA THR A 30 5.58 -12.78 -14.97
C THR A 30 5.81 -11.30 -15.29
N ALA A 31 6.56 -11.02 -16.35
CA ALA A 31 6.75 -9.65 -16.82
C ALA A 31 5.42 -8.92 -17.12
N GLU A 32 4.40 -9.65 -17.59
CA GLU A 32 3.06 -9.10 -17.83
C GLU A 32 2.39 -8.64 -16.53
N GLN A 33 2.50 -9.43 -15.46
CA GLN A 33 1.98 -9.07 -14.14
C GLN A 33 2.71 -7.84 -13.57
N CYS A 34 4.03 -7.79 -13.67
CA CYS A 34 4.79 -6.63 -13.20
C CYS A 34 4.42 -5.36 -14.00
N LEU A 35 4.26 -5.47 -15.32
CA LEU A 35 3.79 -4.38 -16.18
C LEU A 35 2.36 -3.93 -15.83
N GLN A 36 1.47 -4.85 -15.47
CA GLN A 36 0.11 -4.52 -15.04
C GLN A 36 0.12 -3.66 -13.77
N VAL A 37 0.93 -4.04 -12.77
CA VAL A 37 1.08 -3.26 -11.53
C VAL A 37 1.74 -1.91 -11.80
N MET A 38 2.77 -1.88 -12.64
CA MET A 38 3.44 -0.65 -13.06
C MET A 38 2.46 0.33 -13.73
N ASN A 39 1.66 -0.15 -14.69
CA ASN A 39 0.68 0.69 -15.39
C ASN A 39 -0.36 1.26 -14.42
N TRP A 40 -0.86 0.45 -13.49
CA TRP A 40 -1.78 0.94 -12.46
C TRP A 40 -1.14 2.04 -11.61
N LEU A 41 0.12 1.89 -11.19
CA LEU A 41 0.81 2.89 -10.39
C LEU A 41 0.99 4.21 -11.18
N LEU A 42 1.36 4.14 -12.45
CA LEU A 42 1.51 5.32 -13.30
C LEU A 42 0.17 6.05 -13.51
N ASP A 43 -0.91 5.30 -13.73
CA ASP A 43 -2.26 5.87 -13.81
C ASP A 43 -2.68 6.52 -12.48
N PHE A 44 -2.29 5.93 -11.34
CA PHE A 44 -2.62 6.46 -10.02
C PHE A 44 -1.90 7.79 -9.79
N VAL A 45 -0.60 7.85 -10.11
CA VAL A 45 0.21 9.06 -10.00
C VAL A 45 -0.35 10.19 -10.84
N ALA A 46 -0.82 9.88 -12.07
CA ALA A 46 -1.39 10.87 -12.99
C ALA A 46 -2.82 11.32 -12.63
N SER A 47 -3.50 10.64 -11.70
CA SER A 47 -4.88 10.95 -11.31
C SER A 47 -4.97 11.98 -10.18
N ASP A 48 -6.19 12.49 -9.95
CA ASP A 48 -6.50 13.39 -8.82
C ASP A 48 -6.78 12.65 -7.50
N ALA A 49 -6.60 11.32 -7.46
CA ALA A 49 -6.78 10.54 -6.23
C ALA A 49 -5.71 10.87 -5.19
N HIS A 50 -6.03 10.81 -3.91
CA HIS A 50 -5.09 11.03 -2.83
C HIS A 50 -4.30 9.75 -2.53
N ILE A 51 -3.03 9.93 -2.17
CA ILE A 51 -2.30 8.91 -1.41
C ILE A 51 -2.55 9.15 0.08
N VAL A 52 -2.77 8.07 0.83
CA VAL A 52 -3.14 8.16 2.25
C VAL A 52 -2.10 7.46 3.12
N PHE A 53 -1.52 8.20 4.06
CA PHE A 53 -0.49 7.71 5.00
C PHE A 53 -0.89 7.92 6.46
N ASP A 54 -0.09 7.34 7.35
CA ASP A 54 -0.05 7.72 8.75
C ASP A 54 0.72 9.05 8.92
N GLU A 55 0.31 9.88 9.88
CA GLU A 55 0.94 11.18 10.17
C GLU A 55 2.39 11.05 10.66
N ASP A 56 2.75 9.90 11.25
CA ASP A 56 4.12 9.58 11.66
C ASP A 56 5.01 9.10 10.48
N PHE A 57 4.46 9.03 9.27
CA PHE A 57 5.14 8.61 8.04
C PHE A 57 5.81 7.22 8.11
N LYS A 58 5.30 6.29 8.93
CA LYS A 58 5.83 4.92 9.02
C LYS A 58 5.59 4.10 7.77
N ILE A 59 4.50 4.34 7.05
CA ILE A 59 4.28 3.74 5.72
C ILE A 59 5.38 4.18 4.76
N TYR A 60 5.66 5.49 4.70
CA TYR A 60 6.71 6.03 3.85
C TYR A 60 8.12 5.59 4.28
N GLU A 61 8.36 5.46 5.59
CA GLU A 61 9.60 4.89 6.14
C GLU A 61 9.82 3.46 5.65
N GLU A 62 8.78 2.63 5.62
CA GLU A 62 8.88 1.28 5.07
C GLU A 62 9.30 1.28 3.60
N TYR A 63 8.70 2.16 2.78
CA TYR A 63 9.07 2.27 1.37
C TYR A 63 10.56 2.60 1.21
N ARG A 64 11.05 3.60 1.94
CA ARG A 64 12.48 3.99 1.89
C ARG A 64 13.43 2.94 2.45
N ASN A 65 12.96 2.04 3.30
CA ASN A 65 13.77 0.93 3.81
C ASN A 65 13.85 -0.24 2.82
N LYS A 66 12.84 -0.42 1.96
CA LYS A 66 12.80 -1.53 0.99
C LYS A 66 13.26 -1.15 -0.42
N MET A 67 13.32 0.15 -0.74
CA MET A 67 13.66 0.65 -2.07
C MET A 67 14.75 1.74 -2.02
N SER A 68 15.51 1.84 -3.09
CA SER A 68 16.41 2.93 -3.41
C SER A 68 15.69 4.11 -4.06
N ASP A 69 16.33 5.28 -4.08
CA ASP A 69 15.82 6.48 -4.76
C ASP A 69 15.75 6.33 -6.30
N GLN A 70 16.28 5.24 -6.86
CA GLN A 70 16.24 4.94 -8.29
C GLN A 70 15.08 4.01 -8.67
N ASP A 71 14.43 3.37 -7.68
CA ASP A 71 13.32 2.46 -7.94
C ASP A 71 12.08 3.25 -8.38
N LEU A 72 11.48 2.81 -9.49
CA LEU A 72 10.31 3.44 -10.10
C LEU A 72 9.17 3.66 -9.09
N GLY A 73 8.95 2.69 -8.20
CA GLY A 73 7.94 2.76 -7.15
C GLY A 73 8.13 3.96 -6.24
N LEU A 74 9.34 4.20 -5.74
CA LEU A 74 9.62 5.32 -4.85
C LEU A 74 9.59 6.66 -5.60
N ILE A 75 10.10 6.71 -6.84
CA ILE A 75 10.01 7.89 -7.72
C ILE A 75 8.54 8.28 -7.96
N ALA A 76 7.67 7.30 -8.21
CA ALA A 76 6.24 7.49 -8.39
C ALA A 76 5.58 8.07 -7.13
N ILE A 77 5.93 7.57 -5.94
CA ILE A 77 5.45 8.12 -4.67
C ILE A 77 5.90 9.57 -4.50
N HIS A 78 7.17 9.91 -4.75
CA HIS A 78 7.65 11.30 -4.64
C HIS A 78 6.87 12.25 -5.55
N ARG A 79 6.65 11.88 -6.81
CA ARG A 79 5.84 12.68 -7.74
C ARG A 79 4.42 12.91 -7.23
N LYS A 80 3.82 11.90 -6.57
CA LYS A 80 2.49 12.04 -5.98
C LYS A 80 2.48 12.96 -4.76
N LEU A 81 3.52 12.92 -3.94
CA LEU A 81 3.66 13.81 -2.79
C LEU A 81 3.89 15.27 -3.22
N GLU A 82 4.60 15.49 -4.33
CA GLU A 82 4.80 16.81 -4.91
C GLU A 82 3.51 17.44 -5.46
N SER A 83 2.48 16.63 -5.75
CA SER A 83 1.21 17.13 -6.29
C SER A 83 0.21 17.61 -5.23
N GLU A 84 0.63 17.73 -3.96
CA GLU A 84 -0.22 18.11 -2.81
C GLU A 84 -1.46 17.21 -2.60
N LEU A 85 -1.47 15.99 -3.16
CA LEU A 85 -2.54 15.00 -3.03
C LEU A 85 -2.23 13.97 -1.92
N LEU A 86 -1.68 14.44 -0.81
CA LEU A 86 -1.43 13.62 0.38
C LEU A 86 -2.53 13.86 1.41
N ARG A 87 -3.11 12.76 1.92
CA ARG A 87 -3.92 12.76 3.13
C ARG A 87 -3.22 11.95 4.22
N THR A 88 -3.30 12.41 5.45
CA THR A 88 -2.67 11.74 6.61
C THR A 88 -3.67 11.53 7.73
N HIS A 89 -3.47 10.44 8.47
CA HIS A 89 -4.26 10.12 9.66
C HIS A 89 -3.38 9.79 10.86
N ILE A 90 -3.83 10.18 12.05
CA ILE A 90 -3.19 9.78 13.31
C ILE A 90 -3.64 8.36 13.65
N ILE A 91 -2.69 7.44 13.79
CA ILE A 91 -2.91 6.06 14.23
C ILE A 91 -2.05 5.74 15.45
N ASP A 92 -2.50 4.78 16.25
CA ASP A 92 -1.80 4.34 17.45
C ASP A 92 -0.82 3.20 17.14
N TYR A 93 0.34 3.22 17.80
CA TYR A 93 1.36 2.17 17.74
C TYR A 93 1.56 1.52 19.11
N ASP A 94 1.79 0.21 19.13
CA ASP A 94 2.13 -0.55 20.32
C ASP A 94 3.58 -0.25 20.78
N THR A 95 3.93 -0.76 21.96
CA THR A 95 5.30 -0.60 22.53
C THR A 95 6.41 -1.26 21.70
N SER A 96 6.05 -2.12 20.74
CA SER A 96 6.98 -2.75 19.79
C SER A 96 7.07 -1.97 18.47
N GLY A 97 6.32 -0.88 18.31
CA GLY A 97 6.33 -0.04 17.11
C GLY A 97 5.40 -0.50 15.99
N PHE A 98 4.45 -1.41 16.26
CA PHE A 98 3.47 -1.85 15.26
C PHE A 98 2.12 -1.18 15.48
N ALA A 99 1.42 -0.83 14.40
CA ALA A 99 0.12 -0.19 14.51
C ALA A 99 -0.88 -1.10 15.23
N THR A 100 -1.69 -0.50 16.10
CA THR A 100 -2.76 -1.21 16.80
C THR A 100 -4.00 -1.27 15.92
N VAL A 101 -4.59 -2.46 15.81
CA VAL A 101 -5.84 -2.71 15.07
C VAL A 101 -6.78 -3.53 15.94
N PRO A 102 -8.11 -3.49 15.70
CA PRO A 102 -9.06 -4.33 16.42
C PRO A 102 -8.71 -5.82 16.38
N ASP A 103 -9.07 -6.57 17.43
CA ASP A 103 -8.77 -8.01 17.56
C ASP A 103 -9.30 -8.86 16.38
N ALA A 104 -10.35 -8.39 15.70
CA ALA A 104 -10.88 -9.02 14.50
C ALA A 104 -9.82 -9.18 13.38
N PHE A 105 -8.77 -8.35 13.40
CA PHE A 105 -7.69 -8.33 12.43
C PHE A 105 -6.38 -8.91 12.98
N ALA A 106 -6.42 -9.63 14.10
CA ALA A 106 -5.22 -10.15 14.77
C ALA A 106 -4.38 -11.12 13.89
N GLN A 107 -5.00 -11.72 12.87
CA GLN A 107 -4.35 -12.62 11.91
C GLN A 107 -3.51 -11.91 10.84
N LEU A 108 -3.67 -10.59 10.67
CA LEU A 108 -2.83 -9.80 9.77
C LEU A 108 -1.41 -9.69 10.33
N ASP A 109 -0.42 -9.78 9.45
CA ASP A 109 0.98 -9.55 9.82
C ASP A 109 1.14 -8.20 10.54
N ARG A 110 2.00 -8.19 11.55
CA ARG A 110 2.17 -7.01 12.40
C ARG A 110 2.70 -5.82 11.60
N SER A 111 3.55 -6.01 10.58
CA SER A 111 4.04 -4.91 9.76
C SER A 111 2.92 -4.26 8.96
N ASP A 112 1.94 -5.01 8.50
CA ASP A 112 0.93 -4.53 7.56
C ASP A 112 -0.25 -3.85 8.25
N ARG A 113 -0.35 -4.00 9.57
CA ARG A 113 -1.34 -3.31 10.41
C ARG A 113 -1.36 -1.80 10.24
N LYS A 114 -0.23 -1.17 9.86
CA LYS A 114 -0.19 0.28 9.60
C LYS A 114 -1.10 0.67 8.43
N PHE A 115 -1.13 -0.11 7.35
CA PHE A 115 -1.99 0.15 6.21
C PHE A 115 -3.47 -0.02 6.59
N LEU A 116 -3.78 -1.09 7.34
CA LEU A 116 -5.13 -1.33 7.84
C LEU A 116 -5.59 -0.26 8.84
N ALA A 117 -4.73 0.17 9.76
CA ALA A 117 -5.05 1.19 10.74
C ALA A 117 -5.35 2.54 10.05
N VAL A 118 -4.57 2.90 9.02
CA VAL A 118 -4.85 4.08 8.19
C VAL A 118 -6.20 3.94 7.48
N ALA A 119 -6.51 2.78 6.91
CA ALA A 119 -7.80 2.55 6.25
C ALA A 119 -8.99 2.70 7.21
N ILE A 120 -8.86 2.14 8.42
CA ILE A 120 -9.88 2.29 9.47
C ILE A 120 -10.08 3.76 9.82
N LYS A 121 -8.99 4.53 10.02
CA LYS A 121 -9.09 5.96 10.34
C LYS A 121 -9.64 6.79 9.19
N ASP A 122 -9.24 6.49 7.96
CA ASP A 122 -9.76 7.13 6.76
C ASP A 122 -11.28 6.95 6.67
N LEU A 123 -11.76 5.73 6.90
CA LEU A 123 -13.19 5.41 6.96
C LEU A 123 -13.92 6.13 8.11
N GLU A 124 -13.34 6.17 9.30
CA GLU A 124 -13.90 6.90 10.45
C GLU A 124 -14.07 8.41 10.16
N THR A 125 -13.23 8.97 9.30
CA THR A 125 -13.32 10.38 8.85
C THR A 125 -14.25 10.60 7.65
N GLY A 126 -14.88 9.54 7.13
CA GLY A 126 -15.88 9.61 6.06
C GLY A 126 -15.30 9.49 4.65
N HIS A 127 -14.07 8.99 4.52
CA HIS A 127 -13.45 8.69 3.23
C HIS A 127 -13.51 7.19 2.92
N GLU A 128 -13.42 6.82 1.65
CA GLU A 128 -13.55 5.43 1.19
C GLU A 128 -12.28 5.01 0.41
N SER A 129 -11.10 5.15 1.03
CA SER A 129 -9.86 4.72 0.37
C SER A 129 -9.75 3.21 0.26
N GLU A 130 -9.09 2.75 -0.80
CA GLU A 130 -8.77 1.33 -1.00
C GLU A 130 -7.35 1.03 -0.52
N ILE A 131 -7.18 -0.10 0.18
CA ILE A 131 -5.85 -0.70 0.36
C ILE A 131 -5.50 -1.43 -0.94
N ILE A 132 -4.41 -1.03 -1.59
CA ILE A 132 -3.98 -1.59 -2.86
C ILE A 132 -2.84 -2.57 -2.63
N ASN A 133 -3.03 -3.80 -3.09
CA ASN A 133 -2.10 -4.91 -2.93
C ASN A 133 -1.77 -5.56 -4.27
N ALA A 134 -0.51 -5.90 -4.53
CA ALA A 134 -0.09 -6.58 -5.75
C ALA A 134 0.11 -8.10 -5.58
N THR A 135 0.82 -8.53 -4.53
CA THR A 135 1.17 -9.94 -4.29
C THR A 135 1.03 -10.26 -2.79
N ASP A 136 1.59 -11.36 -2.29
CA ASP A 136 1.52 -11.76 -0.86
C ASP A 136 0.09 -11.68 -0.28
N THR A 137 -0.88 -12.11 -1.09
CA THR A 137 -2.33 -11.99 -0.84
C THR A 137 -2.83 -12.80 0.34
N ASP A 138 -2.10 -13.86 0.74
CA ASP A 138 -2.45 -14.77 1.83
C ASP A 138 -2.75 -14.04 3.15
N ASP A 139 -1.98 -12.99 3.48
CA ASP A 139 -2.17 -12.26 4.74
C ASP A 139 -3.43 -11.39 4.73
N TRP A 140 -3.73 -10.76 3.61
CA TRP A 140 -4.95 -9.99 3.39
C TRP A 140 -6.20 -10.88 3.30
N GLN A 141 -6.08 -12.08 2.71
CA GLN A 141 -7.19 -13.04 2.63
C GLN A 141 -7.63 -13.55 4.00
N LYS A 142 -6.70 -13.73 4.95
CA LYS A 142 -7.03 -14.15 6.34
C LYS A 142 -8.00 -13.19 7.02
N ILE A 143 -7.99 -11.92 6.64
CA ILE A 143 -8.83 -10.89 7.23
C ILE A 143 -9.95 -10.37 6.31
N ALA A 144 -10.18 -11.01 5.15
CA ALA A 144 -11.16 -10.54 4.16
C ALA A 144 -12.59 -10.42 4.71
N VAL A 145 -13.02 -11.37 5.55
CA VAL A 145 -14.33 -11.34 6.21
C VAL A 145 -14.43 -10.15 7.18
N PRO A 146 -13.52 -10.00 8.17
CA PRO A 146 -13.47 -8.78 8.99
C PRO A 146 -13.43 -7.48 8.19
N CYS A 147 -12.67 -7.40 7.10
CA CYS A 147 -12.62 -6.20 6.26
C CYS A 147 -13.99 -5.87 5.67
N THR A 148 -14.69 -6.86 5.12
CA THR A 148 -16.04 -6.67 4.57
C THR A 148 -17.03 -6.20 5.65
N GLU A 149 -16.99 -6.81 6.84
CA GLU A 149 -17.86 -6.46 7.96
C GLU A 149 -17.62 -5.03 8.48
N HIS A 150 -16.40 -4.52 8.34
CA HIS A 150 -16.00 -3.18 8.77
C HIS A 150 -15.99 -2.15 7.62
N GLY A 151 -16.39 -2.52 6.40
CA GLY A 151 -16.41 -1.61 5.25
C GLY A 151 -15.02 -1.23 4.72
N ILE A 152 -13.99 -2.01 5.02
CA ILE A 152 -12.62 -1.80 4.53
C ILE A 152 -12.48 -2.44 3.15
N ALA A 153 -12.16 -1.63 2.15
CA ALA A 153 -11.93 -2.09 0.78
C ALA A 153 -10.46 -2.47 0.57
N ILE A 154 -10.24 -3.70 0.10
CA ILE A 154 -8.93 -4.18 -0.35
C ILE A 154 -9.05 -4.50 -1.84
N ARG A 155 -8.12 -3.99 -2.64
CA ARG A 155 -8.03 -4.26 -4.07
C ARG A 155 -6.72 -4.98 -4.37
N HIS A 156 -6.85 -6.22 -4.82
CA HIS A 156 -5.74 -6.99 -5.37
C HIS A 156 -5.57 -6.65 -6.86
N LEU A 157 -4.38 -6.21 -7.25
CA LEU A 157 -4.06 -5.85 -8.63
C LEU A 157 -3.81 -7.06 -9.51
N LEU A 158 -3.38 -8.17 -8.93
CA LEU A 158 -3.14 -9.44 -9.60
C LEU A 158 -4.11 -10.49 -9.07
N GLU A 159 -4.55 -11.38 -9.98
CA GLU A 159 -5.27 -12.60 -9.62
C GLU A 159 -4.25 -13.68 -9.21
N GLU A 160 -4.65 -14.57 -8.28
CA GLU A 160 -3.89 -15.79 -7.93
C GLU A 160 -3.96 -16.86 -9.01
#